data_AF-A0AAU7U9I6-F1
#
_entry.id   AF-A0AAU7U9I6-F1
#
_cell.length_a   1.000
_cell.length_b   1.000
_cell.length_c   1.000
_cell.angle_alpha   90.00
_cell.angle_beta   90.00
_cell.angle_gamma   90.00
#
_symmetry.space_group_name_H-M   'P 1'
#
loop_
_entity.id
_entity.type
_entity.pdbx_description
1 polymer ?
#
loop_
_entity_poly.entity_id
_entity_poly.type
_entity_poly.pdbx_seq_one_letter_code
_entity_poly.pdbx_strand_id
1 'polypeptide(L)' 'MDDEPGTHVIGQDGRVYVLRVWYEPHDAALGPQTRHWRASLREGTHGERRHFATVDECIEHLYGELVRR' A
#
# COMPACT_ATOMS: atom_id res chain seq x y z
N MET A 1 -21.19 -12.06 -28.56
CA MET A 1 -21.00 -12.69 -27.25
C MET A 1 -20.12 -11.75 -26.49
N ASP A 2 -20.73 -11.12 -25.50
CA ASP A 2 -20.26 -10.01 -24.70
C ASP A 2 -18.91 -10.30 -24.01
N ASP A 3 -17.98 -9.36 -24.15
CA ASP A 3 -16.78 -9.25 -23.32
C ASP A 3 -17.21 -8.89 -21.89
N GLU A 4 -17.22 -9.87 -20.98
CA GLU A 4 -17.41 -9.60 -19.55
C GLU A 4 -16.16 -8.92 -18.98
N PRO A 5 -16.28 -7.75 -18.33
CA PRO A 5 -15.15 -7.05 -17.76
C PRO A 5 -14.57 -7.89 -16.62
N GLY A 6 -13.30 -8.27 -16.77
CA GLY A 6 -12.53 -9.05 -15.82
C GLY A 6 -12.84 -8.64 -14.38
N THR A 7 -13.58 -9.50 -13.70
CA THR A 7 -13.93 -9.35 -12.29
C THR A 7 -12.62 -9.19 -11.54
N HIS A 8 -12.36 -7.98 -11.05
CA HIS A 8 -11.24 -7.70 -10.17
C HIS A 8 -11.26 -8.74 -9.05
N VAL A 9 -10.30 -9.66 -9.10
CA VAL A 9 -10.03 -10.60 -8.01
C VAL A 9 -9.37 -9.78 -6.91
N ILE A 10 -10.17 -8.96 -6.23
CA ILE A 10 -9.90 -8.54 -4.87
C ILE A 10 -9.69 -9.85 -4.13
N GLY A 11 -8.48 -10.10 -3.63
CA GLY A 11 -8.14 -11.39 -3.04
C GLY A 11 -9.21 -11.81 -2.03
N GLN A 12 -9.93 -12.89 -2.32
CA GLN A 12 -11.11 -13.36 -1.57
C GLN A 12 -10.83 -13.66 -0.09
N ASP A 13 -9.57 -13.66 0.35
CA ASP A 13 -9.16 -14.01 1.71
C ASP A 13 -9.07 -12.82 2.68
N GLY A 14 -9.27 -11.57 2.24
CA GLY A 14 -9.14 -10.38 3.10
C GLY A 14 -7.73 -10.15 3.68
N ARG A 15 -6.75 -10.94 3.25
CA ARG A 15 -5.36 -10.86 3.72
C ARG A 15 -4.65 -9.68 3.08
N VAL A 16 -3.87 -8.96 3.89
CA VAL A 16 -3.01 -7.88 3.41
C VAL A 16 -1.56 -8.16 3.78
N TYR A 17 -0.69 -7.90 2.82
CA TYR A 17 0.74 -8.14 2.95
C TYR A 17 1.47 -6.81 2.92
N VAL A 18 2.16 -6.48 4.02
CA VAL A 18 3.15 -5.41 4.01
C VAL A 18 4.38 -5.94 3.25
N LEU A 19 4.64 -5.36 2.07
CA LEU A 19 5.68 -5.86 1.16
C LEU A 19 7.06 -5.32 1.51
N ARG A 20 7.12 -4.06 1.95
CA ARG A 20 8.38 -3.39 2.26
C ARG A 20 8.13 -2.22 3.20
N VAL A 21 8.99 -2.10 4.20
CA VAL A 21 9.20 -0.89 4.98
C VAL A 21 10.65 -0.48 4.76
N TRP A 22 10.89 0.77 4.38
CA TRP A 22 12.24 1.25 4.12
C TRP A 22 12.39 2.70 4.55
N TYR A 23 13.58 3.02 5.03
CA TYR A 23 13.97 4.39 5.28
C TYR A 23 14.38 5.01 3.95
N GLU A 24 13.79 6.14 3.59
CA GLU A 24 14.25 6.90 2.44
C GLU A 24 15.29 7.92 2.90
N PRO A 25 16.58 7.71 2.60
CA PRO A 25 17.60 8.67 2.94
C PRO A 25 17.42 9.93 2.10
N HIS A 26 17.61 11.07 2.77
CA HIS A 26 17.46 12.40 2.21
C HIS A 26 18.24 12.57 0.89
N ASP A 27 17.54 12.99 -0.17
CA ASP A 27 18.18 13.57 -1.34
C ASP A 27 18.46 15.05 -1.06
N ALA A 28 19.74 15.43 -1.02
CA ALA A 28 20.21 16.77 -0.67
C ALA A 28 19.60 17.87 -1.55
N ALA A 29 19.07 17.53 -2.73
CA ALA A 29 18.39 18.44 -3.63
C ALA A 29 17.01 18.92 -3.15
N LEU A 30 16.34 18.21 -2.21
CA LEU A 30 14.93 18.46 -1.85
C LEU A 30 14.74 19.17 -0.49
N GLY A 31 15.81 19.67 0.12
CA GLY A 31 15.74 20.47 1.36
C GLY A 31 15.59 19.64 2.65
N PRO A 32 15.88 20.24 3.82
CA PRO A 32 16.36 19.54 5.02
C PRO A 32 15.37 18.61 5.77
N GLN A 33 14.20 18.28 5.22
CA GLN A 33 13.12 17.63 5.98
C GLN A 33 12.55 16.32 5.43
N THR A 34 13.09 15.74 4.37
CA THR A 34 12.47 14.55 3.74
C THR A 34 13.14 13.24 4.14
N ARG A 35 13.44 13.08 5.43
CA ARG A 35 13.85 11.80 6.01
C ARG A 35 12.61 11.10 6.56
N HIS A 36 12.05 10.17 5.79
CA HIS A 36 10.83 9.49 6.18
C HIS A 36 10.90 7.99 5.93
N TRP A 37 10.28 7.24 6.83
CA TRP A 37 10.02 5.82 6.64
C TRP A 37 8.83 5.68 5.71
N ARG A 38 9.03 4.95 4.62
CA ARG A 38 7.97 4.59 3.68
C ARG A 38 7.55 3.14 3.85
N ALA A 39 6.34 2.87 3.41
CA ALA A 39 5.78 1.53 3.38
C ALA A 39 5.11 1.25 2.03
N SER A 40 5.00 -0.04 1.70
CA SER A 40 4.14 -0.48 0.61
C SER A 40 3.44 -1.77 0.99
N LEU A 41 2.19 -1.92 0.55
CA LEU A 41 1.36 -3.09 0.80
C LEU A 41 0.77 -3.64 -0.49
N ARG A 42 0.22 -4.85 -0.37
CA ARG A 42 -0.61 -5.47 -1.39
C ARG A 42 -1.79 -6.19 -0.73
N GLU A 43 -2.99 -5.96 -1.26
CA GLU A 43 -4.18 -6.73 -0.89
C GLU A 43 -4.14 -8.09 -1.62
N GLY A 44 -4.25 -9.19 -0.88
CA GLY A 44 -4.13 -10.53 -1.43
C GLY A 44 -2.78 -10.82 -2.12
N THR A 45 -2.72 -11.93 -2.84
CA THR A 45 -1.51 -12.31 -3.61
C THR A 45 -1.43 -11.62 -4.96
N HIS A 46 -2.57 -11.16 -5.50
CA HIS A 46 -2.71 -10.62 -6.86
C HIS A 46 -3.20 -9.15 -6.91
N GLY A 47 -3.45 -8.51 -5.77
CA GLY A 47 -3.89 -7.12 -5.76
C GLY A 47 -2.79 -6.14 -6.16
N GLU A 48 -3.18 -4.89 -6.34
CA GLU A 48 -2.25 -3.82 -6.67
C GLU A 48 -1.34 -3.48 -5.49
N ARG A 49 -0.10 -3.10 -5.82
CA ARG A 49 0.85 -2.60 -4.83
C ARG A 49 0.57 -1.13 -4.57
N ARG A 50 0.27 -0.79 -3.32
CA ARG A 50 0.10 0.59 -2.86
C ARG A 50 1.35 1.05 -2.11
N HIS A 51 1.75 2.30 -2.35
CA HIS A 51 2.87 2.96 -1.67
C HIS A 51 2.35 4.07 -0.76
N PHE A 52 2.99 4.23 0.39
CA PHE A 52 2.67 5.25 1.39
C PHE A 52 3.88 6.14 1.63
N ALA A 53 3.63 7.44 1.83
CA ALA A 53 4.68 8.40 2.09
C ALA A 53 5.20 8.27 3.53
N THR A 54 4.33 7.83 4.45
CA THR A 54 4.68 7.53 5.84
C THR A 54 4.20 6.14 6.26
N VAL A 55 4.78 5.62 7.35
CA VAL A 55 4.28 4.38 7.97
C VAL A 55 2.91 4.60 8.63
N ASP A 56 2.67 5.79 9.18
CA ASP A 56 1.40 6.12 9.84
C ASP A 56 0.23 6.10 8.85
N GLU A 57 0.39 6.69 7.66
CA GLU A 57 -0.62 6.59 6.58
C GLU A 57 -0.93 5.13 6.21
N CYS A 58 0.11 4.28 6.16
CA CYS A 58 -0.06 2.86 5.90
C CYS A 58 -0.89 2.18 6.99
N ILE A 59 -0.60 2.50 8.26
CA ILE A 59 -1.30 1.95 9.42
C ILE A 59 -2.76 2.43 9.46
N GLU A 60 -3.00 3.71 9.23
CA GLU A 60 -4.36 4.28 9.14
C GLU A 60 -5.17 3.60 8.03
N HIS A 61 -4.56 3.34 6.87
CA HIS A 61 -5.22 2.59 5.81
C HIS A 61 -5.58 1.16 6.24
N LEU A 62 -4.67 0.45 6.92
CA LEU A 62 -4.93 -0.90 7.42
C LEU A 62 -6.10 -0.91 8.43
N TYR A 63 -6.14 0.05 9.35
CA TYR A 63 -7.22 0.13 10.34
C TYR A 63 -8.52 0.70 9.78
N GLY A 64 -8.47 1.60 8.80
CA GLY A 64 -9.62 2.31 8.28
C GLY A 64 -10.39 1.53 7.22
N GLU A 65 -9.68 0.97 6.24
CA GLU A 65 -10.29 0.36 5.05
C GLU A 65 -10.48 -1.15 5.19
N LEU A 66 -9.60 -1.84 5.93
CA LEU A 66 -9.69 -3.29 6.08
C LEU A 66 -10.52 -3.73 7.28
N VAL A 67 -10.56 -2.95 8.37
CA VAL A 67 -11.40 -3.28 9.53
C VAL A 67 -12.89 -3.01 9.26
N ARG A 68 -13.21 -2.18 8.26
CA ARG A 68 -14.59 -1.89 7.85
C ARG A 68 -15.17 -2.92 6.87
N ARG A 69 -14.38 -3.92 6.42
CA ARG A 69 -14.84 -5.05 5.60
C ARG A 69 -15.22 -6.23 6.48
#